data_AF-A0A948AQK4-F1
#
_entry.id   AF-A0A948AQK4-F1
#
_cell.length_a   1.000
_cell.length_b   1.000
_cell.length_c   1.000
_cell.angle_alpha   90.00
_cell.angle_beta   90.00
_cell.angle_gamma   90.00
#
_symmetry.space_group_name_H-M   'P 1'
#
loop_
_entity.id
_entity.type
_entity.pdbx_description
1 polymer ?
#
loop_
_entity_poly.entity_id
_entity_poly.type
_entity_poly.pdbx_seq_one_letter_code
_entity_poly.pdbx_strand_id
1 'polypeptide(L)'
;MDWHELQKHKVADLRELMKEHLPEVTGITQMKKNELVELLAEKLGIERPHKVVTGLDKTSIKARLRDLKAKRQAALEAGDKTDLHRRRRQIHILKRKLRKAASLTH
;
A
#
# COMPACT_ATOMS: atom_id res chain seq x y z
N MET A 1 -18.94 15.82 -2.46
CA MET A 1 -18.38 14.77 -3.34
C MET A 1 -17.48 13.89 -2.49
N ASP A 2 -17.70 12.58 -2.53
CA ASP A 2 -16.78 11.59 -1.96
C ASP A 2 -15.80 11.06 -3.02
N TRP A 3 -14.65 10.56 -2.60
CA TRP A 3 -13.64 9.96 -3.48
C TRP A 3 -14.21 8.81 -4.33
N HIS A 4 -15.13 8.02 -3.77
CA HIS A 4 -15.77 6.93 -4.50
C HIS A 4 -16.69 7.44 -5.61
N GLU A 5 -17.28 8.62 -5.46
CA GLU A 5 -18.11 9.24 -6.49
C GLU A 5 -17.23 9.69 -7.67
N LEU A 6 -16.10 10.33 -7.39
CA LEU A 6 -15.11 10.70 -8.42
C LEU A 6 -14.57 9.49 -9.19
N GLN A 7 -14.31 8.39 -8.51
CA GLN A 7 -13.91 7.13 -9.14
C GLN A 7 -15.00 6.54 -10.07
N LYS A 8 -16.28 6.79 -9.80
CA LYS A 8 -17.41 6.29 -10.61
C LYS A 8 -17.67 7.12 -11.86
N HIS A 9 -17.32 8.41 -11.85
CA HIS A 9 -17.51 9.28 -13.01
C HIS A 9 -16.73 8.82 -14.26
N LYS A 10 -17.24 9.17 -15.44
CA LYS A 10 -16.53 8.92 -16.70
C LYS A 10 -15.34 9.87 -16.80
N VAL A 11 -14.34 9.46 -17.57
CA VAL A 11 -13.16 10.31 -17.83
C VAL A 11 -13.57 11.63 -18.48
N ALA A 12 -14.60 11.64 -19.32
CA ALA A 12 -15.14 12.88 -19.91
C ALA A 12 -15.65 13.84 -18.84
N ASP A 13 -16.54 13.38 -17.96
CA ASP A 13 -17.09 14.16 -16.84
C ASP A 13 -15.98 14.70 -15.92
N LEU A 14 -14.97 13.87 -15.62
CA LEU A 14 -13.82 14.30 -14.80
C LEU A 14 -13.01 15.41 -15.48
N ARG A 15 -12.88 15.39 -16.81
CA ARG A 15 -12.19 16.44 -17.56
C ARG A 15 -13.00 17.73 -17.62
N GLU A 16 -14.33 17.64 -17.65
CA GLU A 16 -15.22 18.80 -17.57
C GLU A 16 -15.10 19.46 -16.20
N LEU A 17 -15.21 18.68 -15.12
CA LEU A 17 -14.99 19.16 -13.75
C LEU A 17 -13.60 19.78 -13.56
N MET A 18 -12.56 19.20 -14.18
CA MET A 18 -11.20 19.78 -14.16
C MET A 18 -11.14 21.12 -14.90
N LYS A 19 -11.86 21.31 -16.01
CA LYS A 19 -11.90 22.60 -16.71
C LYS A 19 -12.64 23.67 -15.90
N GLU A 20 -13.67 23.29 -15.15
CA GLU A 20 -14.44 24.20 -14.30
C GLU A 20 -13.67 24.60 -13.03
N HIS A 21 -13.03 23.65 -12.36
CA HIS A 21 -12.37 23.88 -11.08
C HIS A 21 -10.86 24.20 -11.19
N LEU A 22 -10.20 23.79 -12.27
CA LEU A 22 -8.76 23.97 -12.52
C LEU A 22 -8.48 24.38 -13.98
N PRO A 23 -8.95 25.56 -14.43
CA PRO A 23 -8.70 26.04 -15.79
C PRO A 23 -7.21 26.26 -16.09
N GLU A 24 -6.37 26.38 -15.05
CA GLU A 24 -4.92 26.57 -15.16
C GLU A 24 -4.16 25.28 -15.53
N VAL A 25 -4.78 24.10 -15.37
CA VAL A 25 -4.11 22.82 -15.67
C VAL A 25 -4.19 22.53 -17.16
N THR A 26 -3.08 22.72 -17.86
CA THR A 26 -2.92 22.34 -19.26
C THR A 26 -2.62 20.85 -19.40
N GLY A 27 -3.22 20.16 -20.38
CA GLY A 27 -2.92 18.75 -20.67
C GLY A 27 -3.92 17.72 -20.09
N ILE A 28 -5.05 18.17 -19.53
CA ILE A 28 -6.15 17.36 -18.99
C ILE A 28 -6.61 16.22 -19.94
N THR A 29 -6.50 16.41 -21.25
CA THR A 29 -6.89 15.42 -22.27
C THR A 29 -5.98 14.19 -22.32
N GLN A 30 -4.71 14.29 -21.92
CA GLN A 30 -3.75 13.19 -21.92
C GLN A 30 -3.62 12.49 -20.56
N MET A 31 -4.19 13.08 -19.50
CA MET A 31 -4.08 12.53 -18.15
C MET A 31 -4.88 11.24 -17.98
N LYS A 32 -4.34 10.32 -17.16
CA LYS A 32 -5.02 9.08 -16.80
C LYS A 32 -6.14 9.37 -15.82
N LYS A 33 -7.16 8.50 -15.80
CA LYS A 33 -8.31 8.63 -14.87
C LYS A 33 -7.89 8.81 -13.41
N ASN A 34 -6.88 8.07 -12.96
CA ASN A 34 -6.41 8.18 -11.57
C ASN A 34 -5.79 9.55 -11.27
N GLU A 35 -5.01 10.10 -12.19
CA GLU A 35 -4.38 11.43 -12.05
C GLU A 35 -5.44 12.54 -12.03
N LEU A 36 -6.48 12.42 -12.88
CA LEU A 36 -7.62 13.34 -12.90
C LEU A 36 -8.37 13.34 -11.56
N VAL A 37 -8.63 12.15 -10.99
CA VAL A 37 -9.30 12.04 -9.68
C VAL A 37 -8.43 12.59 -8.56
N GLU A 38 -7.11 12.33 -8.58
CA GLU A 38 -6.17 12.84 -7.56
C GLU A 38 -6.13 14.38 -7.55
N LEU A 39 -5.97 15.02 -8.70
CA LEU A 39 -5.95 16.49 -8.80
C LEU A 39 -7.28 17.12 -8.39
N LEU A 40 -8.39 16.54 -8.83
CA LEU A 40 -9.71 17.07 -8.51
C LEU A 40 -10.02 16.91 -7.03
N ALA A 41 -9.65 15.77 -6.42
CA ALA A 41 -9.81 15.53 -5.00
C ALA A 41 -8.93 16.45 -4.14
N GLU A 42 -7.68 16.69 -4.54
CA GLU A 42 -6.79 17.64 -3.87
C GLU A 42 -7.39 19.06 -3.88
N LYS A 43 -7.95 19.49 -5.03
CA LYS A 43 -8.56 20.81 -5.15
C LYS A 43 -9.88 20.96 -4.38
N LEU A 44 -10.70 19.89 -4.35
CA LEU A 44 -11.98 19.85 -3.65
C LEU A 44 -11.83 19.53 -2.15
N GLY A 45 -10.60 19.31 -1.65
CA GLY A 45 -10.34 18.95 -0.25
C GLY A 45 -10.89 17.57 0.14
N ILE A 46 -11.07 16.68 -0.83
CA ILE A 46 -11.60 15.33 -0.60
C ILE A 46 -10.44 14.42 -0.22
N GLU A 47 -10.43 13.96 1.03
CA GLU A 47 -9.41 13.01 1.48
C GLU A 47 -9.55 11.68 0.75
N ARG A 48 -8.42 11.20 0.21
CA ARG A 48 -8.36 9.86 -0.36
C ARG A 48 -8.58 8.85 0.76
N PRO A 49 -9.53 7.91 0.64
CA PRO A 49 -9.69 6.85 1.62
C PRO A 49 -8.39 6.05 1.64
N HIS A 50 -7.61 6.21 2.72
CA HIS A 50 -6.46 5.36 2.96
C HIS A 50 -6.99 3.93 3.11
N LYS A 51 -6.59 3.02 2.21
CA LYS A 51 -6.95 1.60 2.28
C LYS A 51 -6.32 1.01 3.54
N VAL A 52 -7.01 1.14 4.68
CA VAL A 52 -6.62 0.52 5.94
C VAL A 52 -6.87 -0.96 5.78
N VAL A 53 -5.79 -1.74 5.76
CA VAL A 53 -5.89 -3.21 5.70
C VAL A 53 -6.34 -3.70 7.07
N THR A 54 -7.64 -3.71 7.30
CA THR A 54 -8.26 -4.34 8.47
C THR A 54 -8.19 -5.85 8.30
N GLY A 55 -7.30 -6.53 9.04
CA GLY A 55 -7.23 -8.00 9.06
C GLY A 55 -5.83 -8.60 9.19
N LEU A 56 -4.77 -7.80 9.07
CA LEU A 56 -3.42 -8.26 9.37
C LEU A 56 -2.67 -7.23 10.23
N ASP A 57 -2.36 -7.58 11.47
CA ASP A 57 -1.44 -6.82 12.31
C ASP A 57 -0.02 -6.90 11.76
N LYS A 58 0.24 -6.09 10.73
CA LYS A 58 1.57 -5.96 10.11
C LYS A 58 2.61 -5.59 11.16
N THR A 59 2.20 -4.83 12.19
CA THR A 59 3.03 -4.42 13.33
C THR A 59 3.49 -5.62 14.16
N SER A 60 2.58 -6.50 14.58
CA SER A 60 2.93 -7.68 15.39
C SER A 60 3.81 -8.66 14.61
N ILE A 61 3.54 -8.85 13.31
CA ILE A 61 4.37 -9.69 12.44
C ILE A 61 5.77 -9.10 12.26
N LYS A 62 5.88 -7.77 12.08
CA LYS A 62 7.18 -7.09 11.99
C LYS A 62 7.96 -7.19 13.30
N ALA A 63 7.30 -7.09 14.45
CA ALA A 63 7.95 -7.28 15.75
C ALA A 63 8.52 -8.70 15.90
N ARG A 64 7.70 -9.73 15.60
CA ARG A 64 8.14 -11.13 15.61
C ARG A 64 9.28 -11.40 14.63
N LEU A 65 9.29 -10.72 13.48
CA LEU A 65 10.37 -10.83 12.50
C LEU A 65 11.71 -10.29 13.03
N ARG A 66 11.69 -9.20 13.81
CA ARG A 66 12.91 -8.65 14.44
C ARG A 66 13.49 -9.62 15.47
N ASP A 67 12.64 -10.14 16.34
CA ASP A 67 13.01 -11.14 17.35
C ASP A 67 13.63 -12.40 16.70
N LEU A 68 13.00 -12.93 15.66
CA LEU A 68 13.53 -14.11 14.95
C LEU A 68 14.87 -13.84 14.24
N LYS A 69 15.12 -12.60 13.80
CA LYS A 69 16.43 -12.23 13.22
C LYS A 69 17.52 -12.18 14.30
N ALA A 70 17.21 -11.65 15.48
CA ALA A 70 18.14 -11.66 16.61
C ALA A 70 18.48 -13.11 17.02
N LYS A 71 17.46 -13.97 17.16
CA LYS A 71 17.64 -15.41 17.46
C LYS A 71 18.44 -16.15 16.38
N ARG A 72 18.21 -15.83 15.10
CA ARG A 72 19.01 -16.37 13.99
C ARG A 72 20.49 -15.97 14.12
N GLN A 73 20.78 -14.73 14.52
CA GLN A 73 22.14 -14.25 14.69
C GLN A 73 22.83 -14.97 15.86
N ALA A 74 22.14 -15.09 17.00
CA ALA A 74 22.64 -15.88 18.14
C ALA A 74 22.90 -17.35 17.78
N ALA A 75 22.01 -17.99 17.00
CA ALA A 75 22.21 -19.36 16.53
C ALA A 75 23.38 -19.50 15.53
N LEU A 76 23.67 -18.45 14.76
CA LEU A 76 24.82 -18.42 13.85
C LEU A 76 26.13 -18.34 14.64
N GLU A 77 26.17 -17.51 15.67
CA GLU A 77 27.32 -17.35 16.57
C GLU A 77 27.56 -18.60 17.41
N ALA A 78 26.50 -19.24 17.89
CA ALA A 78 26.58 -20.50 18.63
C ALA A 78 26.90 -21.73 17.75
N GLY A 79 26.95 -21.58 16.43
CA GLY A 79 27.20 -22.69 15.50
C GLY A 79 26.08 -23.73 15.44
N ASP A 80 24.90 -23.47 16.03
CA ASP A 80 23.76 -24.39 16.00
C ASP A 80 23.05 -24.33 14.65
N LYS A 81 23.49 -25.23 13.76
CA LYS A 81 22.91 -25.39 12.42
C LYS A 81 21.42 -25.71 12.48
N THR A 82 20.97 -26.49 13.47
CA THR A 82 19.58 -26.94 13.54
C THR A 82 18.64 -25.78 13.87
N ASP A 83 18.98 -24.97 14.87
CA ASP A 83 18.19 -23.80 15.22
C ASP A 83 18.30 -22.73 14.12
N LEU A 84 19.49 -22.54 13.52
CA LEU A 84 19.68 -21.64 12.38
C LEU A 84 18.74 -21.95 11.21
N HIS A 85 18.62 -23.24 10.82
CA HIS A 85 17.67 -23.66 9.78
C HIS A 85 16.22 -23.40 10.18
N ARG A 86 15.85 -23.71 11.43
CA ARG A 86 14.50 -23.47 11.96
C ARG A 86 14.13 -21.98 11.93
N ARG A 87 15.01 -21.09 12.42
CA ARG A 87 14.78 -19.63 12.42
C ARG A 87 14.69 -19.07 11.00
N ARG A 88 15.55 -19.49 10.08
CA ARG A 88 15.48 -19.09 8.66
C ARG A 88 14.12 -19.43 8.03
N ARG A 89 13.60 -20.63 8.29
CA ARG A 89 12.29 -21.06 7.77
C ARG A 89 11.15 -20.22 8.35
N GLN A 90 11.16 -19.95 9.65
CA GLN A 90 10.16 -19.10 10.31
C GLN A 90 10.16 -17.67 9.73
N ILE A 91 11.34 -17.08 9.53
CA ILE A 91 11.51 -15.77 8.87
C ILE A 91 10.93 -15.79 7.45
N HIS A 92 11.23 -16.83 6.67
CA HIS A 92 10.75 -16.95 5.29
C HIS A 92 9.22 -17.01 5.21
N ILE A 93 8.58 -17.81 6.08
CA ILE A 93 7.12 -17.94 6.14
C ILE A 93 6.46 -16.60 6.47
N LEU A 94 6.95 -15.90 7.50
CA LEU A 94 6.39 -14.60 7.90
C LEU A 94 6.56 -13.54 6.80
N LYS A 95 7.71 -13.50 6.13
CA LYS A 95 7.92 -12.62 4.96
C LYS A 95 6.98 -12.96 3.80
N ARG A 96 6.71 -14.24 3.55
CA ARG A 96 5.76 -14.68 2.52
C ARG A 96 4.33 -14.26 2.87
N LYS A 97 3.91 -14.40 4.14
CA LYS A 97 2.60 -13.96 4.62
C LYS A 97 2.40 -12.45 4.44
N LEU A 98 3.41 -11.63 4.78
CA LEU A 98 3.39 -10.19 4.54
C LEU A 98 3.28 -9.83 3.05
N ARG A 99 4.06 -10.48 2.19
CA ARG A 99 4.01 -10.24 0.74
C ARG A 99 2.65 -10.64 0.14
N LYS A 100 2.10 -11.80 0.55
CA LYS A 100 0.77 -12.24 0.10
C LYS A 100 -0.32 -11.26 0.53
N ALA A 101 -0.25 -10.75 1.76
CA ALA A 101 -1.20 -9.74 2.23
C ALA A 101 -1.05 -8.39 1.53
N ALA A 102 0.15 -8.04 1.05
CA ALA A 102 0.39 -6.85 0.24
C ALA A 102 0.02 -7.04 -1.25
N SER A 103 0.01 -8.27 -1.76
CA SER A 103 -0.45 -8.55 -3.13
C SER A 103 -1.96 -8.72 -3.23
N LEU A 104 -2.62 -9.18 -2.15
CA LEU A 104 -4.09 -9.28 -2.07
C LEU A 104 -4.79 -7.91 -2.02
N THR A 105 -4.01 -6.81 -1.96
CA THR A 105 -4.52 -5.44 -1.83
C THR A 105 -4.62 -4.67 -3.16
N HIS A 106 -4.49 -5.32 -4.31
CA HIS A 106 -4.94 -4.76 -5.59
C HIS A 106 -6.45 -5.00 -5.74
#